data_AF-A0A6A1WHQ6-F1
#
_entry.id   AF-A0A6A1WHQ6-F1
#
_cell.length_a   1.000
_cell.length_b   1.000
_cell.length_c   1.000
_cell.angle_alpha   90.00
_cell.angle_beta   90.00
_cell.angle_gamma   90.00
#
_symmetry.space_group_name_H-M   'P 1'
#
loop_
_entity.id
_entity.type
_entity.pdbx_description
1 polymer ?
#
loop_
_entity_poly.entity_id
_entity_poly.type
_entity_poly.pdbx_seq_one_letter_code
_entity_poly.pdbx_strand_id
1 'polypeptide(L)'
;MAEEGKADGQLFQLLSSLLQEVEALTNKEEVELRSKIEALGLEVTKVPSKSAQQLDELEIAKELDKLSEKLDDVDEMISSAMAADPQVQTLLRGTADVWMPVITATAEERRNFTAPVEDDSSVWKGTNSS
;
A
#
# COMPACT_ATOMS: atom_id res chain seq x y z
N MET A 1 1.81 13.60 -0.47
CA MET A 1 2.67 12.77 0.41
C MET A 1 2.69 13.24 1.87
N ALA A 2 2.63 14.54 2.19
CA ALA A 2 2.59 14.98 3.60
C ALA A 2 1.23 14.78 4.31
N GLU A 3 0.13 14.64 3.56
CA GLU A 3 -1.23 14.52 4.13
C GLU A 3 -1.62 13.07 4.50
N GLU A 4 -1.11 12.04 3.82
CA GLU A 4 -1.38 10.62 4.14
C GLU A 4 -0.82 10.22 5.51
N GLY A 5 0.46 10.52 5.78
CA GLY A 5 1.07 10.23 7.08
C GLY A 5 0.46 10.99 8.26
N LYS A 6 -0.32 12.05 7.99
CA LYS A 6 -1.06 12.80 9.01
C LYS A 6 -2.37 12.10 9.40
N ALA A 7 -3.07 11.51 8.43
CA ALA A 7 -4.25 10.68 8.69
C ALA A 7 -3.87 9.40 9.46
N ASP A 8 -2.77 8.77 9.06
CA ASP A 8 -2.24 7.58 9.74
C ASP A 8 -1.83 7.92 11.19
N GLY A 9 -1.11 9.03 11.38
CA GLY A 9 -0.77 9.51 12.72
C GLY A 9 -1.99 9.76 13.62
N GLN A 10 -3.07 10.31 13.07
CA GLN A 10 -4.33 10.52 13.80
C GLN A 10 -5.02 9.20 14.17
N LEU A 11 -5.01 8.20 13.27
CA LEU A 11 -5.56 6.87 13.52
C LEU A 11 -4.82 6.16 14.67
N PHE A 12 -3.48 6.15 14.65
CA PHE A 12 -2.71 5.50 15.71
C PHE A 12 -2.86 6.21 17.07
N GLN A 13 -3.00 7.54 17.09
CA GLN A 13 -3.33 8.29 18.31
C GLN A 13 -4.71 7.91 18.87
N LEU A 14 -5.71 7.73 18.01
CA LEU A 14 -7.04 7.29 18.43
C LEU A 14 -7.00 5.86 19.00
N LEU A 15 -6.32 4.93 18.33
CA LEU A 15 -6.18 3.54 18.78
C LEU A 15 -5.48 3.46 20.14
N SER A 16 -4.41 4.25 20.35
CA SER A 16 -3.76 4.34 21.66
C SER A 16 -4.67 4.91 22.75
N SER A 17 -5.48 5.93 22.43
CA SER A 17 -6.42 6.54 23.37
C SER A 17 -7.55 5.57 23.77
N LEU A 18 -8.11 4.86 22.80
CA LEU A 18 -9.13 3.82 23.06
C LEU A 18 -8.60 2.69 23.93
N LEU A 19 -7.36 2.27 23.68
CA LEU A 19 -6.74 1.22 24.48
C LEU A 19 -6.54 1.65 25.94
N GLN A 20 -6.09 2.88 26.17
CA GLN A 20 -5.97 3.45 27.52
C GLN A 20 -7.32 3.52 28.25
N GLU A 21 -8.40 3.89 27.54
CA GLU A 21 -9.75 3.93 28.10
C GLU A 21 -10.24 2.53 28.50
N VAL A 22 -10.02 1.52 27.66
CA VAL A 22 -10.38 0.12 27.97
C VAL A 22 -9.58 -0.41 29.15
N GLU A 23 -8.28 -0.13 29.23
CA GLU A 23 -7.45 -0.55 30.37
C GLU A 23 -7.89 0.11 31.68
N ALA A 24 -8.33 1.38 31.62
CA ALA A 24 -8.89 2.08 32.78
C ALA A 24 -10.25 1.51 33.22
N LEU A 25 -11.13 1.17 32.27
CA LEU A 25 -12.45 0.58 32.55
C LEU A 25 -12.35 -0.86 33.06
N THR A 26 -11.39 -1.63 32.57
CA THR A 26 -11.22 -3.05 32.91
C THR A 26 -10.23 -3.29 34.05
N ASN A 27 -9.46 -2.26 34.43
CA ASN A 27 -8.35 -2.32 35.38
C ASN A 27 -7.36 -3.46 35.07
N LYS A 28 -7.19 -3.75 33.77
CA LYS A 28 -6.33 -4.81 33.26
C LYS A 28 -5.52 -4.24 32.11
N GLU A 29 -4.21 -4.47 32.15
CA GLU A 29 -3.31 -4.06 31.08
C GLU A 29 -3.41 -5.00 29.87
N GLU A 30 -3.47 -4.41 28.67
CA GLU A 30 -3.60 -5.10 27.39
C GLU A 30 -2.28 -5.01 26.60
N VAL A 31 -1.23 -5.63 27.16
CA VAL A 31 0.14 -5.58 26.64
C VAL A 31 0.23 -6.08 25.18
N GLU A 32 -0.52 -7.12 24.83
CA GLU A 32 -0.52 -7.68 23.47
C GLU A 32 -1.11 -6.70 22.44
N LEU A 33 -2.22 -6.02 22.80
CA LEU A 33 -2.82 -5.02 21.92
C LEU A 33 -1.91 -3.79 21.77
N ARG A 34 -1.19 -3.38 22.81
CA ARG A 34 -0.17 -2.32 22.70
C ARG A 34 0.90 -2.68 21.68
N SER A 35 1.46 -3.89 21.78
CA SER A 35 2.48 -4.36 20.84
C SER A 35 1.96 -4.46 19.40
N LYS A 36 0.70 -4.86 19.21
CA LYS A 36 0.07 -4.91 17.87
C LYS A 36 -0.12 -3.52 17.26
N ILE A 37 -0.59 -2.55 18.05
CA ILE A 37 -0.75 -1.16 17.60
C ILE A 37 0.60 -0.57 17.22
N GLU A 38 1.64 -0.80 18.03
CA GLU A 38 3.00 -0.32 17.75
C GLU A 38 3.57 -0.94 16.47
N ALA A 39 3.45 -2.27 16.31
CA ALA A 39 3.92 -2.96 15.11
C ALA A 39 3.22 -2.46 13.83
N LEU A 40 1.91 -2.26 13.89
CA LEU A 40 1.15 -1.70 12.77
C LEU A 40 1.56 -0.25 12.46
N GLY A 41 1.81 0.58 13.49
CA GLY A 41 2.29 1.95 13.30
C GLY A 41 3.66 2.01 12.63
N LEU A 42 4.56 1.10 12.99
CA LEU A 42 5.85 0.97 12.34
C LEU A 42 5.72 0.49 10.90
N GLU A 43 4.83 -0.44 10.60
CA GLU A 43 4.63 -0.93 9.23
C GLU A 43 4.06 0.15 8.29
N VAL A 44 3.06 0.90 8.74
CA VAL A 44 2.42 1.97 7.94
C VAL A 44 3.38 3.13 7.64
N THR A 45 4.37 3.35 8.50
CA THR A 45 5.37 4.41 8.30
C THR A 45 6.58 3.96 7.48
N LYS A 46 6.67 2.69 7.08
CA LYS A 46 7.74 2.22 6.19
C LYS A 46 7.55 2.79 4.80
N VAL A 47 8.25 3.87 4.52
CA VAL A 47 8.56 4.30 3.16
C VAL A 47 9.99 3.88 2.83
N PRO A 48 10.26 3.43 1.60
CA PRO A 48 11.63 3.23 1.15
C PRO A 48 12.43 4.52 1.38
N SER A 49 13.52 4.43 2.13
CA SER A 49 14.43 5.56 2.32
C SER A 49 14.83 6.10 0.95
N LYS A 50 14.77 7.42 0.77
CA LYS A 50 15.33 8.05 -0.45
C LYS A 50 16.77 7.57 -0.60
N SER A 51 17.10 6.99 -1.75
CA SER A 51 18.48 6.64 -2.08
C SER A 51 19.30 7.92 -2.06
N ALA A 52 20.04 8.15 -0.98
CA ALA A 52 20.92 9.30 -0.81
C ALA A 52 22.30 9.05 -1.44
N GLN A 53 22.51 7.87 -2.03
CA GLN A 53 23.79 7.42 -2.53
C GLN A 53 23.82 7.68 -4.03
N GLN A 54 24.66 8.63 -4.46
CA GLN A 54 25.11 8.69 -5.85
C GLN A 54 25.92 7.42 -6.09
N LEU A 55 25.36 6.50 -6.85
CA LEU A 55 26.03 5.27 -7.28
C LEU A 55 26.89 5.58 -8.50
N ASP A 56 28.10 5.07 -8.52
CA ASP A 56 28.95 5.07 -9.72
C ASP A 56 28.40 4.07 -10.77
N GLU A 57 28.77 4.21 -12.05
CA GLU A 57 28.26 3.38 -13.15
C GLU A 57 28.43 1.87 -12.89
N LEU A 58 29.55 1.48 -12.28
CA LEU A 58 29.84 0.09 -11.91
C LEU A 58 28.93 -0.42 -10.78
N GLU A 59 28.59 0.44 -9.83
CA GLU A 59 27.68 0.11 -8.73
C GLU A 59 26.24 0.01 -9.25
N ILE A 60 25.85 0.88 -10.20
CA ILE A 60 24.57 0.80 -10.90
C ILE A 60 24.45 -0.54 -11.62
N ALA A 61 25.46 -0.95 -12.38
CA ALA A 61 25.45 -2.26 -13.07
C ALA A 61 25.27 -3.41 -12.08
N LYS A 62 26.00 -3.39 -10.95
CA LYS A 62 25.88 -4.41 -9.92
C LYS A 62 24.49 -4.47 -9.26
N GLU A 63 23.88 -3.32 -8.99
CA GLU A 63 22.51 -3.29 -8.45
C GLU A 63 21.47 -3.69 -9.51
N LEU A 64 21.71 -3.41 -10.81
CA LEU A 64 20.88 -3.93 -11.90
C LEU A 64 20.99 -5.45 -12.04
N ASP A 65 22.18 -6.03 -11.92
CA ASP A 65 22.38 -7.48 -11.94
C ASP A 65 21.62 -8.15 -10.79
N LYS A 66 21.74 -7.60 -9.59
CA LYS A 66 21.02 -8.07 -8.40
C LYS A 66 19.50 -7.89 -8.53
N LEU A 67 19.05 -6.82 -9.19
CA LEU A 67 17.63 -6.60 -9.46
C LEU A 67 17.11 -7.63 -10.46
N SER A 68 17.91 -7.98 -11.47
CA SER A 68 17.58 -9.04 -12.44
C SER A 68 17.41 -10.38 -11.74
N GLU A 69 18.35 -10.78 -10.88
CA GLU A 69 18.26 -12.04 -10.11
C GLU A 69 16.98 -12.10 -9.27
N LYS A 70 16.64 -11.00 -8.59
CA LYS A 70 15.39 -10.92 -7.82
C LYS A 70 14.12 -10.99 -8.69
N LEU A 71 14.19 -10.49 -9.92
CA LEU A 71 13.06 -10.57 -10.84
C LEU A 71 12.84 -12.00 -11.31
N ASP A 72 13.92 -12.75 -11.53
CA ASP A 72 13.87 -14.18 -11.86
C ASP A 72 13.25 -14.99 -10.71
N ASP A 73 13.65 -14.73 -9.46
CA ASP A 73 13.05 -15.37 -8.28
C ASP A 73 11.54 -15.11 -8.17
N VAL A 74 11.12 -13.85 -8.40
CA VAL A 74 9.71 -13.47 -8.35
C VAL A 74 8.92 -14.13 -9.48
N ASP A 75 9.49 -14.25 -10.68
CA ASP A 75 8.85 -14.94 -11.81
C ASP A 75 8.64 -16.43 -11.52
N GLU A 76 9.62 -17.09 -10.89
CA GLU A 76 9.47 -18.48 -10.44
C GLU A 76 8.37 -18.63 -9.38
N MET A 77 8.33 -17.72 -8.40
CA MET A 77 7.28 -17.70 -7.37
C MET A 77 5.88 -17.49 -7.97
N ILE A 78 5.75 -16.57 -8.93
CA ILE A 78 4.47 -16.32 -9.61
C ILE A 78 4.06 -17.54 -10.44
N SER A 79 4.99 -18.10 -11.21
CA SER A 79 4.75 -19.27 -12.05
C SER A 79 4.32 -20.48 -11.22
N SER A 80 4.99 -20.73 -10.08
CA SER A 80 4.61 -21.81 -9.17
C SER A 80 3.25 -21.59 -8.51
N ALA A 81 2.95 -20.35 -8.08
CA ALA A 81 1.66 -20.00 -7.50
C ALA A 81 0.51 -20.13 -8.51
N MET A 82 0.73 -19.70 -9.75
CA MET A 82 -0.25 -19.82 -10.84
C MET A 82 -0.48 -21.28 -11.27
N ALA A 83 0.56 -22.12 -11.23
CA ALA A 83 0.42 -23.54 -11.49
C ALA A 83 -0.33 -24.28 -10.38
N ALA A 84 -0.17 -23.84 -9.13
CA ALA A 84 -0.84 -24.43 -7.97
C ALA A 84 -2.32 -24.04 -7.86
N ASP A 85 -2.69 -22.80 -8.23
CA ASP A 85 -4.07 -22.31 -8.14
C ASP A 85 -4.46 -21.37 -9.31
N PRO A 86 -5.39 -21.78 -10.19
CA PRO A 86 -5.92 -20.93 -11.27
C PRO A 86 -6.65 -19.66 -10.79
N GLN A 87 -7.17 -19.63 -9.56
CA GLN A 87 -7.78 -18.41 -9.00
C GLN A 87 -6.73 -17.34 -8.71
N VAL A 88 -5.52 -17.74 -8.29
CA VAL A 88 -4.39 -16.83 -8.09
C VAL A 88 -4.00 -16.15 -9.40
N GLN A 89 -3.99 -16.88 -10.52
CA GLN A 89 -3.76 -16.27 -11.84
C GLN A 89 -4.78 -15.17 -12.16
N THR A 90 -6.07 -15.44 -11.92
CA THR A 90 -7.13 -14.47 -12.20
C THR A 90 -6.99 -13.22 -11.32
N LEU A 91 -6.66 -13.42 -10.04
CA LEU A 91 -6.42 -12.34 -9.08
C LEU A 91 -5.19 -11.50 -9.44
N LEU A 92 -4.06 -12.14 -9.78
CA LEU A 92 -2.84 -11.46 -10.19
C LEU A 92 -3.06 -10.64 -11.46
N ARG A 93 -3.79 -11.20 -12.43
CA ARG A 93 -4.15 -10.47 -13.66
C ARG A 93 -5.03 -9.25 -13.37
N GLY A 94 -6.08 -9.41 -12.56
CA GLY A 94 -6.93 -8.29 -12.15
C GLY A 94 -6.17 -7.23 -11.34
N THR A 95 -5.21 -7.65 -10.53
CA THR A 95 -4.31 -6.74 -9.78
C THR A 95 -3.37 -6.01 -10.73
N ALA A 96 -2.83 -6.69 -11.74
CA ALA A 96 -1.97 -6.08 -12.76
C ALA A 96 -2.72 -5.02 -13.56
N ASP A 97 -3.99 -5.24 -13.91
CA ASP A 97 -4.82 -4.25 -14.63
C ASP A 97 -4.98 -2.93 -13.83
N VAL A 98 -5.01 -3.01 -12.49
CA VAL A 98 -5.11 -1.84 -11.60
C VAL A 98 -3.76 -1.14 -11.43
N TRP A 99 -2.69 -1.90 -11.22
CA TRP A 99 -1.39 -1.33 -10.84
C TRP A 99 -0.47 -1.01 -12.00
N MET A 100 -0.56 -1.70 -13.15
CA MET A 100 0.29 -1.41 -14.31
C MET A 100 0.20 0.05 -14.75
N PRO A 101 -0.99 0.68 -14.90
CA PRO A 101 -1.08 2.09 -15.25
C PRO A 101 -0.39 3.01 -14.25
N VAL A 102 -0.42 2.67 -12.95
CA VAL A 102 0.21 3.48 -11.89
C VAL A 102 1.74 3.31 -11.90
N ILE A 103 2.21 2.09 -12.11
CA ILE A 103 3.63 1.76 -12.10
C ILE A 103 4.33 2.35 -13.33
N THR A 104 3.73 2.21 -14.52
CA THR A 104 4.33 2.71 -15.77
C THR A 104 4.05 4.19 -16.04
N ALA A 105 3.15 4.82 -15.29
CA ALA A 105 2.87 6.24 -15.44
C ALA A 105 4.13 7.10 -15.27
N THR A 106 4.29 8.03 -16.19
CA THR A 106 5.24 9.13 -16.12
C THR A 106 4.96 10.05 -14.93
N ALA A 107 5.94 10.88 -14.57
CA ALA A 107 5.77 11.84 -13.47
C ALA A 107 4.60 12.82 -13.68
N GLU A 108 4.22 13.09 -14.93
CA GLU A 108 3.08 13.94 -15.28
C GLU A 108 1.75 13.20 -15.11
N GLU A 109 1.62 11.99 -15.65
CA GLU A 109 0.45 11.13 -15.47
C GLU A 109 0.17 10.83 -13.99
N ARG A 110 1.23 10.65 -13.18
CA ARG A 110 1.10 10.42 -11.74
C ARG A 110 0.46 11.57 -10.97
N ARG A 111 0.57 12.81 -11.46
CA ARG A 111 -0.09 13.97 -10.83
C ARG A 111 -1.60 13.96 -11.02
N ASN A 112 -2.08 13.30 -12.08
CA ASN A 112 -3.50 13.17 -12.37
C ASN A 112 -4.18 12.11 -11.49
N PHE A 113 -3.43 11.16 -10.92
CA PHE A 113 -3.98 10.20 -9.94
C PHE A 113 -4.33 10.85 -8.59
N THR A 114 -3.74 12.00 -8.28
CA THR A 114 -4.03 12.77 -7.05
C THR A 114 -5.14 13.81 -7.22
N ALA A 115 -5.75 13.92 -8.40
CA ALA A 115 -6.91 14.78 -8.57
C ALA A 115 -8.08 14.19 -7.74
N PRO A 116 -8.84 15.01 -6.99
CA PRO A 116 -10.04 14.52 -6.35
C PRO A 116 -10.93 13.91 -7.43
N VAL A 117 -11.34 12.65 -7.23
CA VAL A 117 -12.44 12.05 -7.97
C VAL A 117 -13.59 13.05 -7.82
N GLU A 118 -13.94 13.74 -8.91
CA GLU A 118 -15.20 14.46 -8.96
C GLU A 118 -16.26 13.42 -8.64
N ASP A 119 -16.95 13.61 -7.52
CA ASP A 119 -18.07 12.78 -7.10
C ASP A 119 -19.10 12.79 -8.24
N ASP A 120 -19.05 11.78 -9.10
CA ASP A 120 -20.02 11.58 -10.17
C ASP A 120 -21.32 11.04 -9.56
N SER A 121 -21.89 11.82 -8.65
CA SER A 121 -23.25 11.66 -8.13
C SER A 121 -24.26 12.36 -9.05
N SER A 122 -23.98 12.42 -10.35
CA SER A 122 -24.85 13.08 -11.32
C SER A 122 -25.72 12.06 -12.10
N VAL A 123 -26.96 11.93 -11.59
CA VAL A 123 -28.18 11.61 -12.36
C VAL A 123 -28.48 10.11 -12.61
N TRP A 124 -28.99 9.43 -11.59
CA TRP A 124 -30.09 8.46 -11.78
C TRP A 124 -31.43 9.21 -11.73
N LYS A 125 -31.88 9.73 -12.87
CA LYS A 125 -33.23 10.29 -13.01
C LYS A 125 -34.21 9.15 -13.21
N GLY A 126 -34.75 8.62 -12.11
CA GLY A 126 -35.88 7.69 -12.15
C GLY A 126 -37.09 8.36 -12.80
N THR A 127 -37.50 7.88 -13.98
CA THR A 127 -38.75 8.28 -14.60
C THR A 127 -39.90 7.50 -13.98
N ASN A 128 -40.47 8.03 -12.90
CA ASN A 128 -41.77 7.58 -12.43
C ASN A 128 -42.83 8.12 -13.40
N SER A 129 -43.34 7.23 -14.25
CA SER A 129 -44.49 7.52 -15.12
C SER A 129 -45.76 7.08 -14.39
N SER A 130 -46.66 8.03 -14.13
CA SER A 130 -48.07 7.80 -13.79
C SER A 130 -48.89 7.51 -15.04
#